data_AF-A0A518XHN3-F1
#
_entry.id   AF-A0A518XHN3-F1
#
_cell.length_a   1.000
_cell.length_b   1.000
_cell.length_c   1.000
_cell.angle_alpha   90.00
_cell.angle_beta   90.00
_cell.angle_gamma   90.00
#
_symmetry.space_group_name_H-M   'P 1'
#
loop_
_entity.id
_entity.type
_entity.pdbx_description
1 polymer ?
#
loop_
_entity_poly.entity_id
_entity_poly.type
_entity_poly.pdbx_seq_one_letter_code
_entity_poly.pdbx_strand_id
1 'polypeptide(L)'
;MHADHISTIEKIKLGGQRLINYGSCLVPNDYYRSSCRDTWREDKRLVLSLGEIYRRKDIALDMVEIYFRKTLTRLGDEKSNNLISHVQKLLGKAAEHASTKTSKLALSFTMANLVLSSADFKKKHIQLVNSFSTWFINATTLYAKAQVAASAANRLKFQDPSYYQALSKENIEMLYFLIEPKMSEIIYQVNSGDNNEEKIANALYEILSK
;
A
#
# COMPACT_ATOMS: atom_id res chain seq x y z
N MET A 1 17.80 15.53 -21.20
CA MET A 1 16.57 16.12 -21.77
C MET A 1 15.51 15.10 -22.25
N HIS A 2 15.73 13.76 -22.21
CA HIS A 2 14.74 12.77 -22.70
C HIS A 2 13.73 12.24 -21.65
N ALA A 3 14.04 12.29 -20.35
CA ALA A 3 13.18 11.74 -19.30
C ALA A 3 11.89 12.55 -19.06
N ASP A 4 11.94 13.86 -19.25
CA ASP A 4 10.79 14.75 -18.98
C ASP A 4 9.65 14.54 -19.98
N HIS A 5 9.96 14.35 -21.26
CA HIS A 5 8.95 14.16 -22.31
C HIS A 5 8.21 12.83 -22.16
N ILE A 6 8.91 11.73 -21.83
CA ILE A 6 8.29 10.42 -21.61
C ILE A 6 7.30 10.47 -20.45
N SER A 7 7.70 11.06 -19.32
CA SER A 7 6.82 11.21 -18.14
C SER A 7 5.60 12.07 -18.43
N THR A 8 5.73 13.06 -19.31
CA THR A 8 4.65 13.96 -19.72
C THR A 8 3.66 13.24 -20.63
N ILE A 9 4.13 12.47 -21.60
CA ILE A 9 3.30 11.65 -22.50
C ILE A 9 2.51 10.60 -21.71
N GLU A 10 3.15 9.95 -20.73
CA GLU A 10 2.47 8.97 -19.88
C GLU A 10 1.35 9.60 -19.05
N LYS A 11 1.58 10.77 -18.45
CA LYS A 11 0.55 11.54 -17.73
C LYS A 11 -0.62 11.94 -18.64
N ILE A 12 -0.34 12.38 -19.87
CA ILE A 12 -1.36 12.72 -20.86
C ILE A 12 -2.19 11.49 -21.25
N LYS A 13 -1.54 10.34 -21.47
CA LYS A 13 -2.21 9.07 -21.77
C LYS A 13 -3.14 8.65 -20.63
N LEU A 14 -2.64 8.68 -19.39
CA LEU A 14 -3.41 8.30 -18.20
C LEU A 14 -4.59 9.24 -17.94
N GLY A 15 -4.40 10.55 -18.09
CA GLY A 15 -5.48 11.54 -17.99
C GLY A 15 -6.51 11.41 -19.11
N GLY A 16 -6.06 11.14 -20.34
CA GLY A 16 -6.91 10.90 -21.50
C GLY A 16 -7.80 9.67 -21.36
N GLN A 17 -7.30 8.58 -20.76
CA GLN A 17 -8.09 7.36 -20.56
C GLN A 17 -9.34 7.60 -19.70
N ARG A 18 -9.22 8.37 -18.61
CA ARG A 18 -10.38 8.70 -17.76
C ARG A 18 -11.37 9.63 -18.43
N LEU A 19 -10.90 10.59 -19.22
CA LEU A 19 -11.75 11.45 -20.06
C LEU A 19 -12.56 10.64 -21.08
N ILE A 20 -11.92 9.70 -21.76
CA ILE A 20 -12.58 8.78 -22.70
C ILE A 20 -13.62 7.93 -21.97
N ASN A 21 -13.29 7.41 -20.78
CA ASN A 21 -14.22 6.63 -19.98
C ASN A 21 -15.44 7.46 -19.51
N TYR A 22 -15.28 8.74 -19.19
CA TYR A 22 -16.42 9.62 -18.93
C TYR A 22 -17.23 9.92 -20.20
N GLY A 23 -16.58 10.10 -21.35
CA GLY A 23 -17.26 10.23 -22.64
C GLY A 23 -18.17 9.04 -22.96
N SER A 24 -17.80 7.83 -22.50
CA SER A 24 -18.63 6.61 -22.65
C SER A 24 -20.00 6.71 -21.96
N CYS A 25 -20.19 7.61 -20.98
CA CYS A 25 -21.49 7.87 -20.36
C CYS A 25 -22.51 8.47 -21.36
N LEU A 26 -22.02 9.21 -22.38
CA LEU A 26 -22.83 9.89 -23.39
C LEU A 26 -23.25 8.96 -24.54
N VAL A 27 -22.66 7.76 -24.60
CA VAL A 27 -22.99 6.77 -25.61
C VAL A 27 -24.23 5.99 -25.15
N PRO A 28 -25.26 5.78 -26.03
CA PRO A 28 -26.49 5.08 -25.66
C PRO A 28 -26.32 3.59 -25.33
N ASN A 29 -25.18 3.00 -25.67
CA ASN A 29 -24.93 1.56 -25.57
C ASN A 29 -24.45 1.17 -24.15
N ASP A 30 -25.17 0.24 -23.52
CA ASP A 30 -24.95 -0.19 -22.14
C ASP A 30 -23.61 -0.89 -21.89
N TYR A 31 -23.01 -1.48 -22.94
CA TYR A 31 -21.66 -2.04 -22.87
C TYR A 31 -20.63 -0.94 -22.57
N TYR A 32 -20.69 0.18 -23.30
CA TYR A 32 -19.76 1.30 -23.11
C TYR A 32 -20.03 2.05 -21.80
N ARG A 33 -21.29 2.10 -21.35
CA ARG A 33 -21.65 2.68 -20.04
C ARG A 33 -21.06 1.95 -18.83
N SER A 34 -20.58 0.71 -18.98
CA SER A 34 -19.89 0.00 -17.90
C SER A 34 -18.59 0.72 -17.49
N SER A 35 -17.79 1.19 -18.46
CA SER A 35 -16.52 1.89 -18.21
C SER A 35 -16.71 3.21 -17.45
N CYS A 36 -17.78 3.95 -17.77
CA CYS A 36 -18.21 5.12 -17.01
C CYS A 36 -18.55 4.78 -15.54
N ARG A 37 -19.35 3.73 -15.31
CA ARG A 37 -19.72 3.30 -13.96
C ARG A 37 -18.52 2.84 -13.14
N ASP A 38 -17.58 2.13 -13.75
CA ASP A 38 -16.37 1.66 -13.07
C ASP A 38 -15.48 2.83 -12.67
N THR A 39 -15.29 3.80 -13.57
CA THR A 39 -14.54 5.04 -13.28
C THR A 39 -15.17 5.80 -12.12
N TRP A 40 -16.51 5.92 -12.09
CA TRP A 40 -17.21 6.57 -10.97
C TRP A 40 -17.00 5.84 -9.63
N ARG A 41 -16.99 4.51 -9.62
CA ARG A 41 -16.73 3.71 -8.42
C ARG A 41 -15.30 3.89 -7.92
N GLU A 42 -14.33 3.96 -8.81
CA GLU A 42 -12.94 4.27 -8.45
C GLU A 42 -12.82 5.65 -7.83
N ASP A 43 -13.52 6.65 -8.38
CA ASP A 43 -13.43 8.04 -7.90
C ASP A 43 -14.05 8.20 -6.53
N LYS A 44 -15.19 7.53 -6.30
CA LYS A 44 -15.80 7.47 -4.97
C LYS A 44 -14.83 6.86 -3.95
N ARG A 45 -14.21 5.72 -4.25
CA ARG A 45 -13.26 5.07 -3.34
C ARG A 45 -12.05 5.95 -3.09
N LEU A 46 -11.53 6.59 -4.14
CA LEU A 46 -10.42 7.52 -4.04
C LEU A 46 -10.76 8.65 -3.07
N VAL A 47 -11.88 9.35 -3.27
CA VAL A 47 -12.33 10.45 -2.39
C VAL A 47 -12.46 10.00 -0.93
N LEU A 48 -13.02 8.81 -0.69
CA LEU A 48 -13.08 8.24 0.66
C LEU A 48 -11.68 8.05 1.26
N SER A 49 -10.75 7.48 0.49
CA SER A 49 -9.36 7.32 0.93
C SER A 49 -8.67 8.64 1.23
N LEU A 50 -9.00 9.73 0.53
CA LEU A 50 -8.40 11.04 0.83
C LEU A 50 -8.90 11.60 2.13
N GLY A 51 -10.19 11.39 2.41
CA GLY A 51 -10.76 11.74 3.70
C GLY A 51 -9.99 11.08 4.85
N GLU A 52 -9.56 9.82 4.67
CA GLU A 52 -8.78 9.09 5.68
C GLU A 52 -7.40 9.69 5.96
N ILE A 53 -6.77 10.38 5.00
CA ILE A 53 -5.49 11.09 5.22
C ILE A 53 -5.64 12.15 6.33
N TYR A 54 -6.79 12.83 6.40
CA TYR A 54 -7.05 13.83 7.42
C TYR A 54 -7.50 13.25 8.76
N ARG A 55 -8.01 12.00 8.77
CA ARG A 55 -8.50 11.32 9.98
C ARG A 55 -7.40 10.57 10.71
N ARG A 56 -6.39 10.09 9.98
CA ARG A 56 -5.31 9.25 10.51
C ARG A 56 -4.04 10.07 10.73
N LYS A 57 -3.27 9.71 11.76
CA LYS A 57 -2.01 10.40 12.09
C LYS A 57 -0.90 10.05 11.11
N ASP A 58 -0.79 8.77 10.75
CA ASP A 58 0.18 8.26 9.79
C ASP A 58 -0.47 7.13 8.97
N ILE A 59 -0.89 7.48 7.75
CA ILE A 59 -1.55 6.54 6.85
C ILE A 59 -0.60 5.43 6.38
N ALA A 60 0.68 5.74 6.18
CA ALA A 60 1.64 4.75 5.72
C ALA A 60 1.88 3.71 6.82
N LEU A 61 1.97 4.15 8.07
CA LEU A 61 2.08 3.26 9.23
C LEU A 61 0.88 2.34 9.34
N ASP A 62 -0.34 2.86 9.28
CA ASP A 62 -1.56 2.06 9.33
C ASP A 62 -1.58 1.00 8.23
N MET A 63 -1.26 1.39 6.99
CA MET A 63 -1.28 0.46 5.86
C MET A 63 -0.26 -0.66 5.99
N VAL A 64 0.97 -0.35 6.43
CA VAL A 64 2.04 -1.34 6.62
C VAL A 64 1.75 -2.22 7.85
N GLU A 65 1.20 -1.65 8.92
CA GLU A 65 0.77 -2.37 10.12
C GLU A 65 -0.33 -3.39 9.79
N ILE A 66 -1.34 -3.00 9.00
CA ILE A 66 -2.38 -3.92 8.51
C ILE A 66 -1.79 -5.11 7.76
N TYR A 67 -0.77 -4.89 6.93
CA TYR A 67 -0.09 -5.96 6.20
C TYR A 67 0.57 -6.97 7.16
N PHE A 68 1.38 -6.47 8.10
CA PHE A 68 2.07 -7.35 9.04
C PHE A 68 1.09 -8.03 10.00
N ARG A 69 0.05 -7.34 10.47
CA ARG A 69 -0.99 -7.94 11.32
C ARG A 69 -1.68 -9.11 10.61
N LYS A 70 -2.06 -8.92 9.35
CA LYS A 70 -2.63 -9.97 8.49
C LYS A 70 -1.65 -11.13 8.30
N THR A 71 -0.38 -10.84 8.03
CA THR A 71 0.66 -11.86 7.80
C THR A 71 0.98 -12.66 9.08
N LEU A 72 1.06 -12.00 10.23
CA LEU A 72 1.29 -12.65 11.53
C LEU A 72 0.10 -13.46 12.01
N THR A 73 -1.12 -13.01 11.69
CA THR A 73 -2.32 -13.78 11.99
C THR A 73 -2.29 -15.13 11.26
N ARG A 74 -1.71 -15.18 10.05
CA ARG A 74 -1.51 -16.41 9.27
C ARG A 74 -0.40 -17.33 9.79
N LEU A 75 0.56 -16.82 10.57
CA LEU A 75 1.80 -17.53 10.91
C LEU A 75 1.68 -18.55 12.07
N GLY A 76 0.50 -18.65 12.70
CA GLY A 76 0.34 -19.35 13.97
C GLY A 76 1.00 -18.60 15.16
N ASP A 77 0.61 -18.97 16.38
CA ASP A 77 1.07 -18.26 17.59
C ASP A 77 2.52 -18.60 17.94
N GLU A 78 2.97 -19.84 17.74
CA GLU A 78 4.32 -20.29 18.05
C GLU A 78 5.39 -19.54 17.23
N LYS A 79 5.25 -19.48 15.90
CA LYS A 79 6.20 -18.79 15.03
C LYS A 79 6.13 -17.27 15.21
N SER A 80 4.94 -16.73 15.47
CA SER A 80 4.79 -15.31 15.82
C SER A 80 5.58 -14.98 17.09
N ASN A 81 5.52 -15.83 18.12
CA ASN A 81 6.28 -15.66 19.36
C ASN A 81 7.79 -15.75 19.14
N ASN A 82 8.25 -16.63 18.26
CA ASN A 82 9.67 -16.69 17.89
C ASN A 82 10.13 -15.39 17.21
N LEU A 83 9.33 -14.84 16.28
CA LEU A 83 9.60 -13.54 15.65
C LEU A 83 9.65 -12.41 16.67
N ILE A 84 8.74 -12.41 17.65
CA ILE A 84 8.75 -11.44 18.76
C ILE A 84 10.10 -11.48 19.49
N SER A 85 10.56 -12.68 19.86
CA SER A 85 11.81 -12.83 20.59
C SER A 85 13.03 -12.31 19.81
N HIS A 86 13.00 -12.45 18.48
CA HIS A 86 14.08 -11.97 17.61
C HIS A 86 14.05 -10.45 17.43
N VAL A 87 12.86 -9.87 17.19
CA VAL A 87 12.69 -8.42 17.10
C VAL A 87 13.12 -7.75 18.41
N GLN A 88 12.78 -8.33 19.56
CA GLN A 88 13.24 -7.86 20.87
C GLN A 88 14.77 -7.91 21.01
N LYS A 89 15.43 -8.94 20.47
CA LYS A 89 16.89 -9.01 20.44
C LYS A 89 17.51 -7.96 19.51
N LEU A 90 16.94 -7.76 18.32
CA LEU A 90 17.42 -6.77 17.33
C LEU A 90 17.30 -5.34 17.84
N LEU A 91 16.22 -5.03 18.55
CA LEU A 91 16.01 -3.70 19.14
C LEU A 91 16.88 -3.43 20.38
N GLY A 92 17.68 -4.40 20.81
CA GLY A 92 18.47 -4.34 22.03
C GLY A 92 17.60 -4.28 23.28
N LYS A 93 18.20 -4.46 24.45
CA LYS A 93 17.55 -4.43 25.77
C LYS A 93 16.86 -3.10 26.16
N ALA A 94 16.48 -2.23 25.23
CA ALA A 94 15.51 -1.15 25.49
C ALA A 94 14.10 -1.69 25.82
N ALA A 95 13.86 -2.99 25.58
CA ALA A 95 12.62 -3.70 25.88
C ALA A 95 12.69 -4.59 27.13
N GLU A 96 13.61 -4.34 28.08
CA GLU A 96 13.75 -5.17 29.30
C GLU A 96 12.51 -5.10 30.23
N HIS A 97 11.48 -4.30 29.88
CA HIS A 97 10.18 -4.22 30.55
C HIS A 97 8.96 -4.39 29.61
N ALA A 98 9.15 -4.81 28.36
CA ALA A 98 8.03 -5.17 27.49
C ALA A 98 7.60 -6.60 27.79
N SER A 99 6.68 -6.73 28.76
CA SER A 99 5.98 -7.93 29.21
C SER A 99 5.89 -9.03 28.15
N THR A 100 6.16 -10.27 28.59
CA THR A 100 6.17 -11.57 27.89
C THR A 100 4.87 -11.95 27.14
N LYS A 101 4.00 -10.98 26.87
CA LYS A 101 2.80 -11.07 26.03
C LYS A 101 2.73 -9.87 25.08
N THR A 102 3.70 -9.76 24.16
CA THR A 102 3.56 -8.83 23.03
C THR A 102 2.54 -9.42 22.06
N SER A 103 1.37 -8.80 21.91
CA SER A 103 0.33 -9.29 21.00
C SER A 103 0.78 -9.15 19.54
N LYS A 104 0.19 -9.94 18.62
CA LYS A 104 0.42 -9.81 17.16
C LYS A 104 0.27 -8.36 16.66
N LEU A 105 -0.56 -7.57 17.33
CA LEU A 105 -0.77 -6.15 17.09
C LEU A 105 0.46 -5.29 17.45
N ALA A 106 1.08 -5.52 18.61
CA ALA A 106 2.29 -4.79 19.00
C ALA A 106 3.47 -5.17 18.12
N LEU A 107 3.55 -6.44 17.71
CA LEU A 107 4.56 -6.91 16.75
C LEU A 107 4.36 -6.31 15.36
N SER A 108 3.12 -6.30 14.83
CA SER A 108 2.82 -5.69 13.52
C SER A 108 3.17 -4.20 13.50
N PHE A 109 2.85 -3.49 14.58
CA PHE A 109 3.21 -2.08 14.74
C PHE A 109 4.73 -1.86 14.75
N THR A 110 5.47 -2.72 15.46
CA THR A 110 6.93 -2.64 15.52
C THR A 110 7.58 -2.89 14.17
N MET A 111 7.14 -3.95 13.46
CA MET A 111 7.60 -4.26 12.10
C MET A 111 7.30 -3.12 11.13
N ALA A 112 6.11 -2.53 11.22
CA ALA A 112 5.73 -1.40 10.39
C ALA A 112 6.66 -0.19 10.65
N ASN A 113 6.91 0.16 11.91
CA ASN A 113 7.83 1.25 12.23
C ASN A 113 9.26 1.00 11.73
N LEU A 114 9.76 -0.24 11.81
CA LEU A 114 11.08 -0.60 11.27
C LEU A 114 11.13 -0.39 9.75
N VAL A 115 10.13 -0.89 9.02
CA VAL A 115 10.04 -0.70 7.57
C VAL A 115 9.97 0.77 7.20
N LEU A 116 9.11 1.56 7.86
CA LEU A 116 8.98 3.00 7.59
C LEU A 116 10.24 3.79 7.97
N SER A 117 10.98 3.32 8.97
CA SER A 117 12.21 3.97 9.42
C SER A 117 13.39 3.74 8.48
N SER A 118 13.33 2.68 7.65
CA SER A 118 14.35 2.34 6.67
C SER A 118 14.62 3.50 5.69
N ALA A 119 15.89 3.67 5.32
CA ALA A 119 16.32 4.74 4.41
C ALA A 119 15.64 4.62 3.03
N ASP A 120 15.50 3.39 2.54
CA ASP A 120 14.86 3.09 1.26
C ASP A 120 13.38 3.51 1.24
N PHE A 121 12.64 3.17 2.30
CA PHE A 121 11.25 3.58 2.41
C PHE A 121 11.13 5.10 2.46
N LYS A 122 11.87 5.78 3.35
CA LYS A 122 11.84 7.25 3.46
C LYS A 122 12.13 7.93 2.14
N LYS A 123 13.17 7.51 1.42
CA LYS A 123 13.56 8.10 0.14
C LYS A 123 12.45 8.00 -0.91
N LYS A 124 11.84 6.83 -1.07
CA LYS A 124 10.78 6.59 -2.07
C LYS A 124 9.44 7.20 -1.64
N HIS A 125 9.10 7.09 -0.37
CA HIS A 125 7.87 7.61 0.18
C HIS A 125 7.83 9.14 0.12
N ILE A 126 8.88 9.83 0.55
CA ILE A 126 8.97 11.30 0.47
C ILE A 126 8.87 11.77 -0.99
N GLN A 127 9.52 11.08 -1.94
CA GLN A 127 9.42 11.41 -3.36
C GLN A 127 7.97 11.31 -3.88
N LEU A 128 7.25 10.25 -3.50
CA LEU A 128 5.86 10.07 -3.88
C LEU A 128 4.95 11.09 -3.20
N VAL A 129 5.08 11.30 -1.89
CA VAL A 129 4.29 12.29 -1.16
C VAL A 129 4.51 13.69 -1.74
N ASN A 130 5.75 14.11 -2.01
CA ASN A 130 6.06 15.41 -2.61
C ASN A 130 5.51 15.53 -4.03
N SER A 131 5.51 14.45 -4.81
CA SER A 131 4.89 14.44 -6.13
C SER A 131 3.37 14.58 -6.02
N PHE A 132 2.74 13.98 -5.01
CA PHE A 132 1.29 13.93 -4.83
C PHE A 132 0.68 15.08 -4.01
N SER A 133 1.45 15.82 -3.22
CA SER A 133 0.99 16.99 -2.44
C SER A 133 0.43 18.14 -3.30
N THR A 134 0.73 18.15 -4.59
CA THR A 134 0.29 19.17 -5.56
C THR A 134 -1.08 18.88 -6.20
N TRP A 135 -1.84 17.90 -5.69
CA TRP A 135 -3.04 17.39 -6.36
C TRP A 135 -4.13 18.43 -6.66
N PHE A 136 -4.17 19.52 -5.88
CA PHE A 136 -5.19 20.56 -5.95
C PHE A 136 -4.90 21.66 -6.98
N ILE A 137 -3.77 21.62 -7.69
CA ILE A 137 -3.32 22.76 -8.51
C ILE A 137 -3.86 22.69 -9.95
N ASN A 138 -4.07 21.50 -10.53
CA ASN A 138 -4.50 21.35 -11.93
C ASN A 138 -5.39 20.13 -12.18
N ALA A 139 -6.56 20.32 -12.81
CA ALA A 139 -7.53 19.25 -13.11
C ALA A 139 -6.95 18.08 -13.95
N THR A 140 -6.05 18.35 -14.90
CA THR A 140 -5.38 17.30 -15.69
C THR A 140 -4.46 16.43 -14.84
N THR A 141 -3.78 17.03 -13.86
CA THR A 141 -2.95 16.27 -12.91
C THR A 141 -3.79 15.48 -11.91
N LEU A 142 -5.01 15.95 -11.62
CA LEU A 142 -5.97 15.27 -10.77
C LEU A 142 -6.35 13.90 -11.35
N TYR A 143 -6.74 13.87 -12.63
CA TYR A 143 -7.13 12.64 -13.31
C TYR A 143 -5.97 11.66 -13.52
N ALA A 144 -4.78 12.15 -13.87
CA ALA A 144 -3.60 11.27 -14.00
C ALA A 144 -3.23 10.61 -12.66
N LYS A 145 -3.30 11.35 -11.55
CA LYS A 145 -3.02 10.83 -10.20
C LYS A 145 -4.07 9.82 -9.75
N ALA A 146 -5.34 10.07 -10.06
CA ALA A 146 -6.42 9.13 -9.77
C ALA A 146 -6.25 7.80 -10.53
N GLN A 147 -5.77 7.86 -11.78
CA GLN A 147 -5.43 6.65 -12.53
C GLN A 147 -4.26 5.88 -11.91
N VAL A 148 -3.24 6.57 -11.38
CA VAL A 148 -2.12 5.93 -10.66
C VAL A 148 -2.63 5.21 -9.40
N ALA A 149 -3.48 5.86 -8.62
CA ALA A 149 -4.11 5.27 -7.44
C ALA A 149 -4.92 4.01 -7.78
N ALA A 150 -5.81 4.10 -8.77
CA ALA A 150 -6.60 2.97 -9.26
C ALA A 150 -5.72 1.81 -9.75
N SER A 151 -4.66 2.13 -10.50
CA SER A 151 -3.74 1.12 -11.05
C SER A 151 -2.95 0.40 -9.96
N ALA A 152 -2.45 1.12 -8.96
CA ALA A 152 -1.76 0.54 -7.81
C ALA A 152 -2.69 -0.35 -6.98
N ALA A 153 -3.90 0.13 -6.66
CA ALA A 153 -4.89 -0.66 -5.96
C ALA A 153 -5.28 -1.94 -6.73
N ASN A 154 -5.40 -1.85 -8.06
CA ASN A 154 -5.69 -2.99 -8.91
C ASN A 154 -4.53 -4.00 -8.95
N ARG A 155 -3.27 -3.53 -9.04
CA ARG A 155 -2.10 -4.41 -8.91
C ARG A 155 -2.10 -5.14 -7.57
N LEU A 156 -2.37 -4.43 -6.47
CA LEU A 156 -2.47 -5.03 -5.15
C LEU A 156 -3.56 -6.10 -5.08
N LYS A 157 -4.72 -5.86 -5.71
CA LYS A 157 -5.82 -6.83 -5.78
C LYS A 157 -5.39 -8.18 -6.36
N PHE A 158 -4.46 -8.19 -7.32
CA PHE A 158 -3.89 -9.41 -7.89
C PHE A 158 -2.70 -9.94 -7.08
N GLN A 159 -1.85 -9.05 -6.57
CA GLN A 159 -0.63 -9.42 -5.86
C GLN A 159 -0.91 -10.04 -4.48
N ASP A 160 -1.87 -9.48 -3.74
CA ASP A 160 -2.32 -9.98 -2.45
C ASP A 160 -3.80 -9.58 -2.21
N PRO A 161 -4.76 -10.40 -2.68
CA PRO A 161 -6.19 -10.09 -2.58
C PRO A 161 -6.67 -9.88 -1.14
N SER A 162 -6.09 -10.61 -0.18
CA SER A 162 -6.44 -10.49 1.23
C SER A 162 -5.97 -9.16 1.82
N TYR A 163 -4.77 -8.71 1.44
CA TYR A 163 -4.29 -7.39 1.86
C TYR A 163 -5.07 -6.26 1.20
N TYR A 164 -5.39 -6.37 -0.10
CA TYR A 164 -6.30 -5.43 -0.77
C TYR A 164 -7.64 -5.29 -0.05
N GLN A 165 -8.26 -6.43 0.32
CA GLN A 165 -9.52 -6.42 1.06
C GLN A 165 -9.38 -5.77 2.44
N ALA A 166 -8.27 -6.01 3.15
CA ALA A 166 -8.01 -5.41 4.45
C ALA A 166 -7.91 -3.87 4.36
N LEU A 167 -7.19 -3.35 3.37
CA LEU A 167 -7.11 -1.90 3.14
C LEU A 167 -8.46 -1.31 2.67
N SER A 168 -9.21 -2.05 1.85
CA SER A 168 -10.50 -1.59 1.32
C SER A 168 -11.56 -1.47 2.42
N LYS A 169 -11.53 -2.34 3.44
CA LYS A 169 -12.40 -2.22 4.62
C LYS A 169 -12.14 -0.93 5.41
N GLU A 170 -10.90 -0.45 5.37
CA GLU A 170 -10.46 0.78 6.01
C GLU A 170 -10.60 2.00 5.07
N ASN A 171 -11.08 1.81 3.84
CA ASN A 171 -11.15 2.81 2.76
C ASN A 171 -9.80 3.40 2.35
N ILE A 172 -8.68 2.69 2.48
CA ILE A 172 -7.33 3.25 2.22
C ILE A 172 -6.58 2.51 1.11
N GLU A 173 -7.24 1.59 0.40
CA GLU A 173 -6.60 0.80 -0.66
C GLU A 173 -6.14 1.65 -1.84
N MET A 174 -6.85 2.73 -2.14
CA MET A 174 -6.49 3.65 -3.22
C MET A 174 -5.23 4.46 -2.90
N LEU A 175 -4.76 4.48 -1.65
CA LEU A 175 -3.50 5.11 -1.25
C LEU A 175 -2.30 4.18 -1.35
N TYR A 176 -2.49 2.93 -1.77
CA TYR A 176 -1.43 1.92 -1.80
C TYR A 176 -0.23 2.36 -2.63
N PHE A 177 -0.45 3.15 -3.68
CA PHE A 177 0.63 3.72 -4.50
C PHE A 177 1.69 4.47 -3.66
N LEU A 178 1.36 5.00 -2.48
CA LEU A 178 2.30 5.71 -1.59
C LEU A 178 3.36 4.80 -0.97
N ILE A 179 3.05 3.50 -0.83
CA ILE A 179 3.90 2.51 -0.16
C ILE A 179 4.26 1.34 -1.08
N GLU A 180 3.60 1.23 -2.23
CA GLU A 180 3.75 0.18 -3.23
C GLU A 180 5.20 -0.14 -3.57
N PRO A 181 6.12 0.82 -3.84
CA PRO A 181 7.47 0.47 -4.29
C PRO A 181 8.23 -0.45 -3.33
N LYS A 182 8.04 -0.29 -2.02
CA LYS A 182 8.67 -1.16 -1.03
C LYS A 182 7.77 -2.33 -0.63
N MET A 183 6.46 -2.10 -0.55
CA MET A 183 5.53 -3.15 -0.16
C MET A 183 5.41 -4.26 -1.21
N SER A 184 5.49 -3.95 -2.51
CA SER A 184 5.48 -4.99 -3.53
C SER A 184 6.68 -5.92 -3.42
N GLU A 185 7.85 -5.42 -3.02
CA GLU A 185 9.04 -6.24 -2.76
C GLU A 185 8.83 -7.14 -1.54
N ILE A 186 8.33 -6.58 -0.43
CA ILE A 186 8.04 -7.32 0.80
C ILE A 186 6.98 -8.41 0.54
N ILE A 187 5.88 -8.06 -0.14
CA ILE A 187 4.82 -9.00 -0.50
C ILE A 187 5.39 -10.11 -1.37
N TYR A 188 6.24 -9.79 -2.35
CA TYR A 188 6.90 -10.79 -3.16
C TYR A 188 7.78 -11.71 -2.32
N GLN A 189 8.66 -11.18 -1.47
CA GLN A 189 9.53 -12.00 -0.60
C GLN A 189 8.72 -12.93 0.32
N VAL A 190 7.62 -12.44 0.87
CA VAL A 190 6.74 -13.21 1.76
C VAL A 190 5.87 -14.23 1.02
N ASN A 191 5.42 -13.93 -0.21
CA ASN A 191 4.50 -14.78 -0.98
C ASN A 191 5.17 -15.65 -2.06
N SER A 192 6.46 -15.48 -2.36
CA SER A 192 7.18 -16.25 -3.41
C SER A 192 7.48 -17.70 -3.02
N GLY A 193 7.07 -18.12 -1.82
CA GLY A 193 7.14 -19.51 -1.36
C GLY A 193 5.77 -20.16 -1.31
N ASP A 194 5.76 -21.50 -1.23
CA ASP A 194 4.62 -22.26 -0.71
C ASP A 194 4.11 -21.63 0.61
N ASN A 195 2.81 -21.68 0.90
CA ASN A 195 2.15 -21.00 2.04
C ASN A 195 2.58 -21.53 3.43
N ASN A 196 3.73 -22.18 3.51
CA ASN A 196 4.37 -22.63 4.73
C ASN A 196 4.76 -21.41 5.60
N GLU A 197 4.23 -21.40 6.80
CA GLU A 197 4.52 -20.40 7.84
C GLU A 197 6.02 -20.25 8.13
N GLU A 198 6.84 -21.29 7.92
CA GLU A 198 8.30 -21.23 8.09
C GLU A 198 8.98 -20.33 7.05
N LYS A 199 8.55 -20.41 5.79
CA LYS A 199 9.07 -19.52 4.72
C LYS A 199 8.68 -18.08 4.99
N ILE A 200 7.45 -17.85 5.44
CA ILE A 200 6.96 -16.53 5.81
C ILE A 200 7.77 -15.98 7.00
N ALA A 201 8.02 -16.80 8.03
CA ALA A 201 8.84 -16.39 9.17
C ALA A 201 10.25 -16.01 8.75
N ASN A 202 10.89 -16.82 7.90
CA ASN A 202 12.23 -16.55 7.35
C ASN A 202 12.28 -15.28 6.51
N ALA A 203 11.29 -15.04 5.64
CA ALA A 203 11.20 -13.80 4.89
C ALA A 203 11.05 -12.57 5.81
N LEU A 204 10.23 -12.67 6.85
CA LEU A 204 10.10 -11.61 7.85
C LEU A 204 11.42 -11.37 8.59
N TYR A 205 12.16 -12.41 8.97
CA TYR A 205 13.49 -12.26 9.56
C TYR A 205 14.49 -11.56 8.64
N GLU A 206 14.48 -11.89 7.34
CA GLU A 206 15.35 -11.25 6.36
C GLU A 206 15.02 -9.76 6.16
N ILE A 207 13.73 -9.41 6.15
CA ILE A 207 13.28 -8.01 6.06
C ILE A 207 13.72 -7.22 7.30
N LEU A 208 13.74 -7.86 8.47
CA LEU A 208 14.10 -7.23 9.75
C LEU A 208 15.61 -7.12 9.99
N SER A 209 16.42 -7.91 9.29
CA SER A 209 17.88 -7.90 9.43
C SER A 209 18.61 -6.95 8.48
N LYS A 210 17.89 -6.35 7.53
CA LYS A 210 18.38 -5.33 6.57
C LYS A 210 18.15 -3.92 7.09
#